data_AF-A0A0C3PVS6-F1
#
_entry.id   AF-A0A0C3PVS6-F1
#
_cell.length_a   1.000
_cell.length_b   1.000
_cell.length_c   1.000
_cell.angle_alpha   90.00
_cell.angle_beta   90.00
_cell.angle_gamma   90.00
#
_symmetry.space_group_name_H-M   'P 1'
#
loop_
_entity.id
_entity.type
_entity.pdbx_description
1 polymer ?
#
loop_
_entity_poly.entity_id
_entity_poly.type
_entity_poly.pdbx_seq_one_letter_code
_entity_poly.pdbx_strand_id
1 'polypeptide(L)'
;MGEKGFVNDLQDIDAVVAHLKTQYGYRVDLLIGHSRGSIVGMRWLSTAPEGQGVSGYVNVSARYRMKLHTYYDRWREGFEKKGVFHWKVRVAGKQVVREVTPEHIRDFEEVDTSSVWTKFPANTDVLTVHGLDDQVVPPFDGMIYARAFSNRTTATHTLHYVEGADHNFIRHYDEVVDTILGWWDQKTKGKLKDGVWLAGVKPKL
;
A
#
# COMPACT_ATOMS: atom_id res chain seq x y z
N MET A 1 14.78 -3.69 8.02
CA MET A 1 13.87 -3.18 6.97
C MET A 1 14.67 -2.15 6.21
N GLY A 2 14.90 -2.35 4.93
CA GLY A 2 15.73 -1.51 4.08
C GLY A 2 15.57 -1.95 2.63
N GLU A 3 16.27 -1.38 1.65
CA GLU A 3 16.16 -1.75 0.23
C GLU A 3 16.35 -3.25 0.00
N LYS A 4 17.28 -3.91 0.71
CA LYS A 4 17.41 -5.38 0.70
C LYS A 4 16.12 -6.11 1.13
N GLY A 5 15.39 -5.53 2.08
CA GLY A 5 14.09 -6.05 2.50
C GLY A 5 13.02 -5.88 1.42
N PHE A 6 12.99 -4.76 0.69
CA PHE A 6 12.05 -4.57 -0.42
C PHE A 6 12.35 -5.49 -1.59
N VAL A 7 13.63 -5.73 -1.91
CA VAL A 7 14.02 -6.70 -2.95
C VAL A 7 13.52 -8.11 -2.60
N ASN A 8 13.69 -8.55 -1.35
CA ASN A 8 13.17 -9.84 -0.91
C ASN A 8 11.63 -9.89 -1.00
N ASP A 9 10.92 -8.83 -0.59
CA ASP A 9 9.46 -8.82 -0.69
C ASP A 9 8.99 -8.93 -2.15
N LEU A 10 9.71 -8.32 -3.11
CA LEU A 10 9.41 -8.44 -4.55
C LEU A 10 9.60 -9.88 -5.03
N GLN A 11 10.70 -10.52 -4.62
CA GLN A 11 10.97 -11.93 -4.93
C GLN A 11 9.93 -12.87 -4.33
N ASP A 12 9.43 -12.57 -3.12
CA ASP A 12 8.38 -13.34 -2.48
C ASP A 12 7.06 -13.24 -3.27
N ILE A 13 6.70 -12.05 -3.79
CA ILE A 13 5.55 -11.92 -4.69
C ILE A 13 5.76 -12.75 -5.96
N ASP A 14 6.92 -12.64 -6.62
CA ASP A 14 7.22 -13.42 -7.82
C ASP A 14 7.12 -14.94 -7.58
N ALA A 15 7.61 -15.42 -6.43
CA ALA A 15 7.54 -16.83 -6.06
C ALA A 15 6.08 -17.30 -5.90
N VAL A 16 5.24 -16.51 -5.23
CA VAL A 16 3.81 -16.82 -5.06
C VAL A 16 3.09 -16.79 -6.41
N VAL A 17 3.33 -15.78 -7.25
CA VAL A 17 2.70 -15.66 -8.58
C VAL A 17 3.11 -16.83 -9.48
N ALA A 18 4.41 -17.18 -9.49
CA ALA A 18 4.90 -18.32 -10.24
C ALA A 18 4.27 -19.64 -9.75
N HIS A 19 4.12 -19.83 -8.43
CA HIS A 19 3.44 -21.00 -7.89
C HIS A 19 1.97 -21.06 -8.33
N LEU A 20 1.23 -19.96 -8.21
CA LEU A 20 -0.19 -19.89 -8.62
C LEU A 20 -0.37 -20.20 -10.11
N LYS A 21 0.51 -19.65 -10.95
CA LYS A 21 0.49 -19.87 -12.40
C LYS A 21 0.86 -21.30 -12.76
N THR A 22 1.96 -21.82 -12.23
CA THR A 22 2.47 -23.15 -12.62
C THR A 22 1.64 -24.30 -12.08
N GLN A 23 1.13 -24.19 -10.85
CA GLN A 23 0.39 -25.28 -10.21
C GLN A 23 -1.10 -25.27 -10.55
N TYR A 24 -1.69 -24.09 -10.74
CA TYR A 24 -3.15 -23.95 -10.89
C TYR A 24 -3.58 -23.28 -12.20
N GLY A 25 -2.63 -22.82 -13.03
CA GLY A 25 -2.96 -22.09 -14.26
C GLY A 25 -3.57 -20.71 -14.02
N TYR A 26 -3.43 -20.17 -12.80
CA TYR A 26 -4.02 -18.88 -12.43
C TYR A 26 -3.20 -17.70 -12.95
N ARG A 27 -3.90 -16.58 -13.18
CA ARG A 27 -3.33 -15.26 -13.38
C ARG A 27 -3.77 -14.36 -12.24
N VAL A 28 -2.87 -13.52 -11.74
CA VAL A 28 -3.21 -12.48 -10.78
C VAL A 28 -3.97 -11.36 -11.49
N ASP A 29 -5.21 -11.14 -11.10
CA ASP A 29 -6.05 -10.08 -11.66
C ASP A 29 -6.26 -8.89 -10.69
N LEU A 30 -6.07 -9.15 -9.39
CA LEU A 30 -6.17 -8.17 -8.31
C LEU A 30 -5.02 -8.38 -7.32
N LEU A 31 -4.30 -7.31 -6.98
CA LEU A 31 -3.36 -7.29 -5.87
C LEU A 31 -3.79 -6.24 -4.84
N ILE A 32 -3.76 -6.61 -3.56
CA ILE A 32 -4.10 -5.73 -2.44
C ILE A 32 -2.85 -5.61 -1.57
N GLY A 33 -2.36 -4.39 -1.39
CA GLY A 33 -1.26 -4.10 -0.48
C GLY A 33 -1.72 -3.22 0.66
N HIS A 34 -1.26 -3.52 1.88
CA HIS A 34 -1.42 -2.66 3.06
C HIS A 34 -0.07 -2.14 3.55
N SER A 35 -0.01 -0.85 3.92
CA SER A 35 1.17 -0.22 4.48
C SER A 35 2.41 -0.42 3.60
N ARG A 36 3.51 -0.98 4.12
CA ARG A 36 4.68 -1.38 3.34
C ARG A 36 4.32 -2.30 2.16
N GLY A 37 3.37 -3.22 2.35
CA GLY A 37 2.91 -4.13 1.30
C GLY A 37 2.33 -3.36 0.10
N SER A 38 1.76 -2.18 0.31
CA SER A 38 1.31 -1.32 -0.78
C SER A 38 2.47 -0.75 -1.61
N ILE A 39 3.57 -0.39 -0.95
CA ILE A 39 4.77 0.11 -1.64
C ILE A 39 5.39 -1.02 -2.48
N VAL A 40 5.51 -2.20 -1.89
CA VAL A 40 6.02 -3.40 -2.57
C VAL A 40 5.13 -3.76 -3.76
N GLY A 41 3.80 -3.81 -3.57
CA GLY A 41 2.85 -4.12 -4.63
C GLY A 41 2.96 -3.15 -5.80
N MET A 42 3.01 -1.84 -5.54
CA MET A 42 3.19 -0.84 -6.60
C MET A 42 4.52 -0.99 -7.34
N ARG A 43 5.62 -1.26 -6.63
CA ARG A 43 6.93 -1.53 -7.25
C ARG A 43 6.88 -2.80 -8.10
N TRP A 44 6.24 -3.87 -7.61
CA TRP A 44 6.11 -5.13 -8.34
C TRP A 44 5.31 -4.93 -9.63
N LEU A 45 4.13 -4.29 -9.56
CA LEU A 45 3.34 -3.94 -10.74
C LEU A 45 4.15 -3.12 -11.75
N SER A 46 5.00 -2.20 -11.25
CA SER A 46 5.79 -1.29 -12.10
C SER A 46 7.03 -1.93 -12.73
N THR A 47 7.46 -3.11 -12.29
CA THR A 47 8.77 -3.68 -12.68
C THR A 47 8.73 -5.13 -13.13
N ALA A 48 7.78 -5.93 -12.62
CA ALA A 48 7.66 -7.33 -12.97
C ALA A 48 6.77 -7.51 -14.23
N PRO A 49 7.17 -8.36 -15.20
CA PRO A 49 6.36 -8.64 -16.38
C PRO A 49 4.95 -9.14 -16.07
N GLU A 50 4.80 -10.04 -15.09
CA GLU A 50 3.49 -10.54 -14.65
C GLU A 50 2.65 -9.43 -13.98
N GLY A 51 3.31 -8.46 -13.34
CA GLY A 51 2.65 -7.32 -12.71
C GLY A 51 2.01 -6.35 -13.68
N GLN A 52 2.57 -6.22 -14.89
CA GLN A 52 2.01 -5.37 -15.95
C GLN A 52 0.66 -5.88 -16.49
N GLY A 53 0.35 -7.16 -16.25
CA GLY A 53 -0.93 -7.77 -16.61
C GLY A 53 -2.00 -7.65 -15.53
N VAL A 54 -1.75 -7.06 -14.37
CA VAL A 54 -2.75 -6.97 -13.29
C VAL A 54 -3.80 -5.92 -13.63
N SER A 55 -5.09 -6.28 -13.59
CA SER A 55 -6.15 -5.33 -13.99
C SER A 55 -6.62 -4.42 -12.85
N GLY A 56 -6.48 -4.83 -11.59
CA GLY A 56 -6.84 -4.00 -10.43
C GLY A 56 -5.81 -4.01 -9.32
N TYR A 57 -5.66 -2.88 -8.65
CA TYR A 57 -4.77 -2.72 -7.51
C TYR A 57 -5.46 -1.97 -6.37
N VAL A 58 -5.31 -2.46 -5.14
CA VAL A 58 -5.78 -1.77 -3.94
C VAL A 58 -4.58 -1.37 -3.09
N ASN A 59 -4.44 -0.07 -2.91
CA ASN A 59 -3.52 0.57 -1.99
C ASN A 59 -4.24 0.89 -0.67
N VAL A 60 -3.85 0.24 0.43
CA VAL A 60 -4.34 0.56 1.77
C VAL A 60 -3.24 1.21 2.61
N SER A 61 -3.35 2.52 2.86
CA SER A 61 -2.41 3.30 3.69
C SER A 61 -0.92 3.24 3.28
N ALA A 62 -0.61 3.25 1.98
CA ALA A 62 0.77 3.41 1.53
C ALA A 62 1.37 4.77 1.95
N ARG A 63 2.65 4.74 2.29
CA ARG A 63 3.48 5.94 2.41
C ARG A 63 4.11 6.27 1.06
N TYR A 64 3.89 7.49 0.59
CA TYR A 64 4.58 8.09 -0.54
C TYR A 64 5.83 8.84 -0.09
N ARG A 65 5.69 9.68 0.94
CA ARG A 65 6.79 10.49 1.48
C ARG A 65 7.59 9.66 2.47
N MET A 66 8.67 9.05 1.98
CA MET A 66 9.41 8.03 2.71
C MET A 66 10.15 8.54 3.95
N LYS A 67 10.40 9.86 4.06
CA LYS A 67 11.05 10.45 5.23
C LYS A 67 10.25 10.23 6.53
N LEU A 68 10.91 9.66 7.53
CA LEU A 68 10.35 9.21 8.80
C LEU A 68 10.56 10.23 9.93
N HIS A 69 10.36 11.52 9.65
CA HIS A 69 10.59 12.61 10.60
C HIS A 69 9.94 12.38 11.98
N THR A 70 8.73 11.82 12.02
CA THR A 70 7.98 11.57 13.27
C THR A 70 8.49 10.38 14.09
N TYR A 71 9.22 9.44 13.49
CA TYR A 71 9.73 8.25 14.17
C TYR A 71 11.16 8.41 14.67
N TYR A 72 11.91 9.31 14.05
CA TYR A 72 13.31 9.53 14.43
C TYR A 72 13.43 9.94 15.89
N ASP A 73 12.55 10.82 16.38
CA ASP A 73 12.54 11.25 17.78
C ASP A 73 12.19 10.11 18.74
N ARG A 74 11.28 9.21 18.34
CA ARG A 74 10.88 8.04 19.14
C ARG A 74 12.03 7.05 19.31
N TRP A 75 12.90 6.91 18.31
CA TRP A 75 13.98 5.93 18.30
C TRP A 75 15.35 6.50 18.65
N ARG A 76 15.48 7.84 18.65
CA ARG A 76 16.73 8.57 18.87
C ARG A 76 17.49 8.08 20.09
N GLU A 77 16.81 8.00 21.24
CA GLU A 77 17.45 7.58 22.50
C GLU A 77 17.97 6.12 22.41
N GLY A 78 17.23 5.23 21.74
CA GLY A 78 17.66 3.84 21.51
C GLY A 78 18.88 3.76 20.60
N PHE A 79 18.89 4.55 19.52
CA PHE A 79 20.02 4.63 18.61
C PHE A 79 21.26 5.22 19.29
N GLU A 80 21.13 6.31 20.04
CA GLU A 80 22.26 6.97 20.72
C GLU A 80 22.86 6.10 21.82
N LYS A 81 22.04 5.37 22.59
CA LYS A 81 22.53 4.57 23.71
C LYS A 81 23.00 3.17 23.32
N LYS A 82 22.39 2.56 22.30
CA LYS A 82 22.58 1.13 22.00
C LYS A 82 22.86 0.82 20.53
N GLY A 83 22.81 1.81 19.64
CA GLY A 83 22.91 1.61 18.19
C GLY A 83 21.71 0.91 17.56
N VAL A 84 20.72 0.47 18.37
CA VAL A 84 19.57 -0.32 17.93
C VAL A 84 18.34 0.03 18.77
N PHE A 85 17.17 -0.02 18.13
CA PHE A 85 15.88 0.06 18.78
C PHE A 85 15.14 -1.28 18.65
N HIS A 86 14.77 -1.88 19.78
CA HIS A 86 13.97 -3.11 19.82
C HIS A 86 12.47 -2.79 19.69
N TRP A 87 11.98 -2.84 18.46
CA TRP A 87 10.58 -2.58 18.17
C TRP A 87 9.73 -3.82 18.46
N LYS A 88 8.88 -3.72 19.48
CA LYS A 88 7.89 -4.74 19.81
C LYS A 88 6.67 -4.54 18.92
N VAL A 89 6.45 -5.49 18.02
CA VAL A 89 5.30 -5.51 17.10
C VAL A 89 4.48 -6.79 17.29
N ARG A 90 3.22 -6.76 16.88
CA ARG A 90 2.38 -7.95 16.87
C ARG A 90 2.20 -8.41 15.42
N VAL A 91 2.60 -9.64 15.12
CA VAL A 91 2.49 -10.24 13.78
C VAL A 91 1.71 -11.54 13.90
N ALA A 92 0.62 -11.69 13.14
CA ALA A 92 -0.27 -12.85 13.20
C ALA A 92 -0.66 -13.24 14.64
N GLY A 93 -1.01 -12.24 15.47
CA GLY A 93 -1.39 -12.42 16.87
C GLY A 93 -0.24 -12.65 17.86
N LYS A 94 1.00 -12.88 17.40
CA LYS A 94 2.18 -13.13 18.25
C LYS A 94 3.01 -11.86 18.44
N GLN A 95 3.53 -11.64 19.65
CA GLN A 95 4.51 -10.57 19.87
C GLN A 95 5.86 -10.98 19.27
N VAL A 96 6.43 -10.09 18.47
CA VAL A 96 7.73 -10.25 17.83
C VAL A 96 8.55 -9.00 18.12
N VAL A 97 9.81 -9.19 18.49
CA VAL A 97 10.78 -8.10 18.61
C VAL A 97 11.53 -7.99 17.29
N ARG A 98 11.54 -6.80 16.69
CA ARG A 98 12.33 -6.48 15.52
C ARG A 98 13.41 -5.48 15.91
N GLU A 99 14.63 -5.74 15.48
CA GLU A 99 15.72 -4.80 15.63
C GLU A 99 15.70 -3.79 14.49
N VAL A 100 15.65 -2.52 14.87
CA VAL A 100 15.69 -1.38 13.95
C VAL A 100 16.99 -0.65 14.20
N THR A 101 17.75 -0.35 13.16
CA THR A 101 19.01 0.41 13.23
C THR A 101 18.88 1.68 12.40
N PRO A 102 19.74 2.68 12.57
CA PRO A 102 19.77 3.85 11.69
C PRO A 102 19.93 3.49 10.21
N GLU A 103 20.70 2.45 9.88
CA GLU A 103 20.87 1.92 8.52
C GLU A 103 19.53 1.46 7.95
N HIS A 104 18.76 0.69 8.73
CA HIS A 104 17.40 0.29 8.33
C HIS A 104 16.50 1.49 8.00
N ILE A 105 16.64 2.59 8.75
CA ILE A 105 15.85 3.79 8.49
C ILE A 105 16.30 4.47 7.20
N ARG A 106 17.61 4.65 7.00
CA ARG A 106 18.14 5.23 5.75
C ARG A 106 17.72 4.42 4.54
N ASP A 107 17.93 3.10 4.60
CA ASP A 107 17.57 2.19 3.52
C ASP A 107 16.04 2.22 3.22
N PHE A 108 15.19 2.40 4.23
CA PHE A 108 13.74 2.54 4.04
C PHE A 108 13.38 3.89 3.41
N GLU A 109 14.03 4.97 3.86
CA GLU A 109 13.81 6.33 3.35
C GLU A 109 14.28 6.52 1.90
N GLU A 110 15.20 5.69 1.43
CA GLU A 110 15.76 5.70 0.07
C GLU A 110 14.88 4.99 -0.96
N VAL A 111 13.84 4.28 -0.54
CA VAL A 111 12.94 3.58 -1.46
C VAL A 111 12.23 4.57 -2.38
N ASP A 112 12.37 4.35 -3.68
CA ASP A 112 11.72 5.17 -4.70
C ASP A 112 10.23 4.81 -4.88
N THR A 113 9.37 5.67 -4.34
CA THR A 113 7.92 5.63 -4.52
C THR A 113 7.44 6.41 -5.74
N SER A 114 8.32 7.18 -6.41
CA SER A 114 7.96 8.03 -7.55
C SER A 114 7.77 7.25 -8.86
N SER A 115 8.22 6.00 -8.91
CA SER A 115 8.00 5.09 -10.04
C SER A 115 6.52 4.94 -10.43
N VAL A 116 5.58 5.18 -9.50
CA VAL A 116 4.14 5.14 -9.77
C VAL A 116 3.67 6.14 -10.83
N TRP A 117 4.42 7.22 -11.05
CA TRP A 117 4.10 8.25 -12.05
C TRP A 117 4.44 7.84 -13.48
N THR A 118 5.42 6.94 -13.65
CA THR A 118 6.04 6.70 -14.97
C THR A 118 6.09 5.24 -15.37
N LYS A 119 6.06 4.31 -14.42
CA LYS A 119 6.24 2.86 -14.67
C LYS A 119 5.03 2.02 -14.28
N PHE A 120 4.10 2.58 -13.50
CA PHE A 120 2.91 1.84 -13.11
C PHE A 120 2.04 1.52 -14.35
N PRO A 121 1.44 0.32 -14.44
CA PRO A 121 0.73 -0.07 -15.65
C PRO A 121 -0.44 0.88 -15.95
N ALA A 122 -0.54 1.30 -17.21
CA ALA A 122 -1.55 2.27 -17.64
C ALA A 122 -2.98 1.74 -17.51
N ASN A 123 -3.17 0.43 -17.67
CA ASN A 123 -4.48 -0.23 -17.75
C ASN A 123 -4.92 -0.89 -16.42
N THR A 124 -4.27 -0.55 -15.30
CA THR A 124 -4.64 -1.06 -13.97
C THR A 124 -5.49 -0.05 -13.23
N ASP A 125 -6.75 -0.39 -12.93
CA ASP A 125 -7.61 0.43 -12.07
C ASP A 125 -7.08 0.40 -10.63
N VAL A 126 -7.13 1.53 -9.92
CA VAL A 126 -6.57 1.65 -8.58
C VAL A 126 -7.63 2.15 -7.59
N LEU A 127 -7.73 1.48 -6.45
CA LEU A 127 -8.39 1.99 -5.25
C LEU A 127 -7.34 2.37 -4.21
N THR A 128 -7.37 3.60 -3.72
CA THR A 128 -6.61 4.02 -2.54
C THR A 128 -7.58 4.14 -1.36
N VAL A 129 -7.34 3.38 -0.30
CA VAL A 129 -8.03 3.49 1.00
C VAL A 129 -7.05 4.02 2.04
N HIS A 130 -7.43 5.05 2.80
CA HIS A 130 -6.57 5.60 3.86
C HIS A 130 -7.41 6.02 5.08
N GLY A 131 -6.93 5.73 6.28
CA GLY A 131 -7.57 6.21 7.51
C GLY A 131 -7.24 7.68 7.80
N LEU A 132 -8.22 8.50 8.18
CA LEU A 132 -7.99 9.91 8.50
C LEU A 132 -7.24 10.14 9.82
N ASP A 133 -7.31 9.17 10.74
CA ASP A 133 -6.61 9.22 12.03
C ASP A 133 -5.27 8.48 12.00
N ASP A 134 -4.78 8.11 10.81
CA ASP A 134 -3.52 7.41 10.61
C ASP A 134 -2.32 8.24 11.10
N GLN A 135 -1.80 7.89 12.27
CA GLN A 135 -0.60 8.50 12.87
C GLN A 135 0.71 7.85 12.41
N VAL A 136 0.64 6.78 11.62
CA VAL A 136 1.82 6.06 11.11
C VAL A 136 2.20 6.57 9.73
N VAL A 137 1.22 6.80 8.86
CA VAL A 137 1.38 7.35 7.51
C VAL A 137 0.43 8.52 7.34
N PRO A 138 0.93 9.73 7.06
CA PRO A 138 0.07 10.90 6.91
C PRO A 138 -1.03 10.65 5.86
N PRO A 139 -2.31 10.90 6.17
CA PRO A 139 -3.41 10.65 5.24
C PRO A 139 -3.24 11.33 3.88
N PHE A 140 -2.57 12.47 3.86
CA PHE A 140 -2.26 13.21 2.63
C PHE A 140 -1.41 12.41 1.62
N ASP A 141 -0.71 11.36 2.02
CA ASP A 141 -0.02 10.47 1.08
C ASP A 141 -1.03 9.75 0.15
N GLY A 142 -2.23 9.43 0.65
CA GLY A 142 -3.33 8.92 -0.17
C GLY A 142 -3.72 9.89 -1.29
N MET A 143 -3.71 11.20 -1.01
CA MET A 143 -3.94 12.26 -2.00
C MET A 143 -2.81 12.33 -3.04
N ILE A 144 -1.55 12.10 -2.66
CA ILE A 144 -0.43 12.07 -3.61
C ILE A 144 -0.61 10.91 -4.59
N TYR A 145 -0.96 9.72 -4.10
CA TYR A 145 -1.27 8.58 -4.97
C TYR A 145 -2.48 8.84 -5.86
N ALA A 146 -3.53 9.49 -5.36
CA ALA A 146 -4.67 9.87 -6.19
C ALA A 146 -4.23 10.74 -7.37
N ARG A 147 -3.39 11.76 -7.13
CA ARG A 147 -2.83 12.60 -8.20
C ARG A 147 -1.99 11.79 -9.19
N ALA A 148 -1.19 10.84 -8.71
CA ALA A 148 -0.37 10.00 -9.58
C ALA A 148 -1.22 9.12 -10.50
N PHE A 149 -2.28 8.51 -9.96
CA PHE A 149 -3.07 7.52 -10.68
C PHE A 149 -4.22 8.10 -11.51
N SER A 150 -4.74 9.29 -11.18
CA SER A 150 -5.80 9.98 -11.94
C SER A 150 -5.30 10.65 -13.23
N ASN A 151 -3.98 10.75 -13.46
CA ASN A 151 -3.43 11.30 -14.71
C ASN A 151 -3.43 10.29 -15.87
N ARG A 152 -4.17 9.18 -15.77
CA ARG A 152 -4.15 8.07 -16.75
C ARG A 152 -5.47 8.04 -17.52
N THR A 153 -5.39 7.77 -18.83
CA THR A 153 -6.56 7.82 -19.72
C THR A 153 -7.27 6.48 -19.86
N THR A 154 -6.61 5.37 -19.56
CA THR A 154 -7.11 4.01 -19.81
C THR A 154 -7.49 3.24 -18.55
N ALA A 155 -7.30 3.83 -17.37
CA ALA A 155 -7.67 3.24 -16.09
C ALA A 155 -8.19 4.29 -15.13
N THR A 156 -8.98 3.84 -14.17
CA THR A 156 -9.65 4.67 -13.18
C THR A 156 -8.89 4.66 -11.86
N HIS A 157 -8.80 5.81 -11.18
CA HIS A 157 -8.42 5.87 -9.78
C HIS A 157 -9.62 6.20 -8.89
N THR A 158 -9.71 5.57 -7.73
CA THR A 158 -10.70 5.94 -6.71
C THR A 158 -10.01 6.15 -5.37
N LEU A 159 -10.39 7.21 -4.65
CA LEU A 159 -9.92 7.52 -3.30
C LEU A 159 -11.06 7.31 -2.30
N HIS A 160 -10.81 6.53 -1.26
CA HIS A 160 -11.69 6.39 -0.09
C HIS A 160 -10.92 6.78 1.18
N TYR A 161 -11.40 7.81 1.88
CA TYR A 161 -10.92 8.11 3.23
C TYR A 161 -11.90 7.53 4.24
N VAL A 162 -11.37 6.80 5.21
CA VAL A 162 -12.15 6.24 6.32
C VAL A 162 -12.03 7.18 7.52
N GLU A 163 -13.14 7.77 7.93
CA GLU A 163 -13.22 8.64 9.11
C GLU A 163 -12.93 7.84 10.40
N GLY A 164 -12.13 8.40 11.31
CA GLY A 164 -11.80 7.77 12.59
C GLY A 164 -10.84 6.57 12.50
N ALA A 165 -10.48 6.10 11.30
CA ALA A 165 -9.62 4.94 11.15
C ALA A 165 -8.14 5.27 11.36
N ASP A 166 -7.49 4.44 12.18
CA ASP A 166 -6.04 4.42 12.34
C ASP A 166 -5.34 3.66 11.19
N HIS A 167 -4.00 3.56 11.26
CA HIS A 167 -3.20 2.87 10.25
C HIS A 167 -3.59 1.40 10.03
N ASN A 168 -4.08 0.75 11.08
CA ASN A 168 -4.43 -0.67 11.06
C ASN A 168 -5.94 -0.88 10.88
N PHE A 169 -6.71 0.20 10.71
CA PHE A 169 -8.16 0.19 10.60
C PHE A 169 -8.83 -0.58 11.74
N ILE A 170 -8.29 -0.48 12.97
CA ILE A 170 -8.87 -1.14 14.14
C ILE A 170 -10.29 -0.60 14.34
N ARG A 171 -11.29 -1.51 14.35
CA ARG A 171 -12.74 -1.21 14.37
C ARG A 171 -13.35 -0.70 13.06
N HIS A 172 -12.57 -0.64 11.98
CA HIS A 172 -13.03 -0.22 10.64
C HIS A 172 -12.82 -1.31 9.58
N TYR A 173 -12.63 -2.57 9.99
CA TYR A 173 -12.36 -3.67 9.07
C TYR A 173 -13.49 -3.89 8.05
N ASP A 174 -14.74 -3.87 8.51
CA ASP A 174 -15.90 -4.10 7.65
C ASP A 174 -16.01 -3.02 6.57
N GLU A 175 -15.78 -1.75 6.91
CA GLU A 175 -15.80 -0.67 5.93
C GLU A 175 -14.71 -0.82 4.86
N VAL A 176 -13.50 -1.22 5.26
CA VAL A 176 -12.41 -1.49 4.30
C VAL A 176 -12.77 -2.66 3.38
N VAL A 177 -13.29 -3.76 3.93
CA VAL A 177 -13.69 -4.94 3.16
C VAL A 177 -14.83 -4.60 2.20
N ASP A 178 -15.90 -3.95 2.69
CA ASP A 178 -17.05 -3.57 1.88
C ASP A 178 -16.67 -2.60 0.76
N THR A 179 -15.76 -1.66 1.06
CA THR A 179 -15.22 -0.74 0.06
C THR A 179 -14.48 -1.48 -1.05
N ILE A 180 -13.60 -2.43 -0.70
CA ILE A 180 -12.83 -3.21 -1.68
C ILE A 180 -13.76 -4.09 -2.52
N LEU A 181 -14.71 -4.80 -1.89
CA LEU A 181 -15.65 -5.67 -2.58
C LEU A 181 -16.56 -4.87 -3.51
N GLY A 182 -17.11 -3.75 -3.03
CA GLY A 182 -17.94 -2.85 -3.82
C GLY A 182 -17.19 -2.25 -5.00
N TRP A 183 -15.94 -1.82 -4.78
CA TRP A 183 -15.08 -1.29 -5.84
C TRP A 183 -14.78 -2.34 -6.91
N TRP A 184 -14.42 -3.56 -6.49
CA TRP A 184 -14.16 -4.66 -7.41
C TRP A 184 -15.40 -5.04 -8.24
N ASP A 185 -16.58 -5.06 -7.62
CA ASP A 185 -17.85 -5.27 -8.32
C ASP A 185 -18.11 -4.18 -9.39
N GLN A 186 -17.90 -2.90 -9.07
CA GLN A 186 -18.03 -1.83 -10.06
C GLN A 186 -17.00 -1.93 -11.19
N LYS A 187 -15.77 -2.33 -10.88
CA LYS A 187 -14.71 -2.58 -11.86
C LYS A 187 -15.11 -3.66 -12.86
N THR A 188 -15.51 -4.83 -12.36
CA THR A 188 -15.90 -5.96 -13.22
C THR A 188 -17.10 -5.66 -14.11
N LYS A 189 -17.95 -4.70 -13.69
CA LYS A 189 -19.08 -4.18 -14.48
C LYS A 189 -18.72 -3.03 -15.43
N GLY A 190 -17.48 -2.55 -15.46
CA GLY A 190 -17.06 -1.40 -16.26
C GLY A 190 -17.72 -0.09 -15.83
N LYS A 191 -18.04 0.05 -14.53
CA LYS A 191 -18.79 1.17 -13.96
C LYS A 191 -17.98 2.08 -13.04
N LEU A 192 -16.67 1.83 -12.90
CA LEU A 192 -15.80 2.72 -12.12
C LEU A 192 -15.80 4.13 -12.71
N LYS A 193 -15.66 5.10 -11.80
CA LYS A 193 -15.52 6.52 -12.13
C LYS A 193 -14.35 7.08 -11.33
N ASP A 194 -13.59 7.97 -11.96
CA ASP A 194 -12.42 8.57 -11.34
C ASP A 194 -12.83 9.50 -10.17
N GLY A 195 -11.96 9.63 -9.18
CA GLY A 195 -12.13 10.55 -8.06
C GLY A 195 -12.50 9.87 -6.74
N VAL A 196 -13.53 10.37 -6.04
CA VAL A 196 -13.88 9.87 -4.70
C VAL A 196 -14.78 8.65 -4.80
N TRP A 197 -14.47 7.60 -4.02
CA TRP A 197 -15.33 6.43 -3.91
C TRP A 197 -16.73 6.83 -3.42
N LEU A 198 -17.77 6.27 -4.05
CA LEU A 198 -19.17 6.65 -3.81
C LEU A 198 -19.50 8.12 -4.13
N ALA A 199 -18.77 8.77 -5.03
CA ALA A 199 -19.11 10.11 -5.52
C ALA A 199 -20.57 10.20 -6.00
N GLY A 200 -21.33 11.14 -5.42
CA GLY A 200 -22.75 11.34 -5.71
C GLY A 200 -23.71 10.45 -4.92
N VAL A 201 -23.21 9.57 -4.06
CA VAL A 201 -24.02 8.80 -3.11
C VAL A 201 -24.14 9.62 -1.81
N LYS A 202 -25.37 9.76 -1.30
CA LYS A 202 -25.59 10.44 -0.01
C LYS A 202 -25.11 9.54 1.14
N PRO A 203 -24.33 10.06 2.10
CA PRO A 203 -23.96 9.31 3.29
C PRO A 203 -25.23 8.98 4.11
N LYS A 204 -25.19 7.85 4.80
CA LYS A 204 -26.17 7.56 5.86
C LYS A 204 -25.71 8.37 7.08
N LEU A 205 -26.47 9.40 7.44
CA LEU A 205 -26.28 10.18 8.67
C LEU A 205 -26.69 9.36 9.89
#